data_AF-A0A969E344-F1
#
_entry.id   AF-A0A969E344-F1
#
_cell.length_a   1.000
_cell.length_b   1.000
_cell.length_c   1.000
_cell.angle_alpha   90.00
_cell.angle_beta   90.00
_cell.angle_gamma   90.00
#
_symmetry.space_group_name_H-M   'P 1'
#
loop_
_entity.id
_entity.type
_entity.pdbx_description
1 polymer ?
#
loop_
_entity_poly.entity_id
_entity_poly.type
_entity_poly.pdbx_seq_one_letter_code
_entity_poly.pdbx_strand_id
1 'polypeptide(L)'
;MCGFPNFSGFFKAKIAGDSISDFEQKLDLQYISDFQSDKNGHFWLVSDGGLVFFNPKTSHSRIFSAASGFEGHNFSYLTQTKSGEIWLTNSNNIMVFDPENAVKKIETKPKIQFTSVKIADSVVVKDYEIDPFLTVPSGKKLELNFVALDFADAPNNRIFFRMDKLDADSVWSERKNTEGIATYFQLPAGTYTFQVRAENSDGVSSEKYKTLTIKVLSPWFFSWFGIFFWITLLASVIWGIVKVRESRLRAKAAFERKILTTELAALRAQMNPHFLFNTMNSINAVVLRKESDNASRFLTDFAHLMRQILDSSSQEFIALEKEVEILRGYLKMEQLRFDNRFTFEINIDDGLDVWDTQVPSLFFQPFIENAILHGLNHKIDGLGVLKIDFSIENAHYFTCTIADNGVGRKRSAEINAERREKSHDSKGMNITNNRVEILNANRVEKINIAVVDLKNTEGVGIGTSVVIRLPFF
;
A
#
# COMPACT_ATOMS: atom_id res chain seq x y z
N MET A 1 -13.51 47.22 -77.52
CA MET A 1 -13.65 45.78 -77.21
C MET A 1 -14.10 45.68 -75.76
N CYS A 2 -15.42 45.64 -75.52
CA CYS A 2 -15.94 45.30 -74.20
C CYS A 2 -15.85 43.78 -74.08
N GLY A 3 -14.94 43.28 -73.24
CA GLY A 3 -14.88 41.85 -72.93
C GLY A 3 -16.16 41.46 -72.21
N PHE A 4 -16.96 40.59 -72.81
CA PHE A 4 -18.02 39.90 -72.09
C PHE A 4 -17.36 39.07 -70.98
N PRO A 5 -17.80 39.18 -69.71
CA PRO A 5 -17.43 38.23 -68.68
C PRO A 5 -17.67 36.80 -69.16
N ASN A 6 -16.82 35.85 -68.76
CA ASN A 6 -17.09 34.43 -68.95
C ASN A 6 -18.34 34.04 -68.14
N PHE A 7 -19.53 34.23 -68.72
CA PHE A 7 -20.79 33.79 -68.16
C PHE A 7 -20.94 32.29 -68.42
N SER A 8 -20.83 31.48 -67.37
CA SER A 8 -21.24 30.07 -67.40
C SER A 8 -22.59 29.92 -66.69
N GLY A 9 -23.56 29.29 -67.33
CA GLY A 9 -24.88 29.04 -66.78
C GLY A 9 -26.02 29.68 -67.57
N PHE A 10 -27.23 29.57 -67.02
CA PHE A 10 -28.45 30.09 -67.63
C PHE A 10 -28.81 31.44 -67.00
N PHE A 11 -28.89 32.49 -67.81
CA PHE A 11 -29.14 33.87 -67.37
C PHE A 11 -30.40 34.44 -68.01
N LYS A 12 -31.11 35.26 -67.25
CA LYS A 12 -32.13 36.16 -67.77
C LYS A 12 -31.53 37.56 -67.86
N ALA A 13 -31.70 38.22 -69.00
CA ALA A 13 -31.31 39.62 -69.18
C ALA A 13 -32.49 40.43 -69.73
N LYS A 14 -32.51 41.73 -69.42
CA LYS A 14 -33.49 42.66 -69.96
C LYS A 14 -32.86 43.40 -71.15
N ILE A 15 -33.56 43.39 -72.28
CA ILE A 15 -33.14 44.11 -73.49
C ILE A 15 -34.07 45.32 -73.65
N ALA A 16 -33.49 46.53 -73.66
CA ALA A 16 -34.21 47.78 -73.86
C ALA A 16 -33.42 48.72 -74.77
N GLY A 17 -33.99 49.04 -75.94
CA GLY A 17 -33.29 49.79 -76.99
C GLY A 17 -32.01 49.08 -77.42
N ASP A 18 -30.89 49.80 -77.39
CA ASP A 18 -29.56 49.28 -77.77
C ASP A 18 -28.77 48.71 -76.58
N SER A 19 -29.40 48.53 -75.41
CA SER A 19 -28.73 48.08 -74.19
C SER A 19 -29.29 46.76 -73.65
N ILE A 20 -28.39 45.90 -73.17
CA ILE A 20 -28.69 44.68 -72.41
C ILE A 20 -28.27 44.92 -70.96
N SER A 21 -29.22 44.86 -70.04
CA SER A 21 -29.01 45.09 -68.60
C SER A 21 -29.66 43.99 -67.77
N ASP A 22 -29.46 44.03 -66.45
CA ASP A 22 -30.13 43.14 -65.48
C ASP A 22 -29.88 41.64 -65.71
N PHE A 23 -28.60 41.24 -65.80
CA PHE A 23 -28.21 39.83 -65.87
C PHE A 23 -28.47 39.13 -64.53
N GLU A 24 -29.48 38.27 -64.50
CA GLU A 24 -29.85 37.45 -63.34
C GLU A 24 -29.53 35.98 -63.63
N GLN A 25 -28.60 35.38 -62.88
CA GLN A 25 -28.29 33.96 -63.00
C GLN A 25 -29.45 33.13 -62.44
N LYS A 26 -30.00 32.23 -63.25
CA LYS A 26 -31.11 31.35 -62.88
C LYS A 26 -30.66 29.93 -62.57
N LEU A 27 -29.63 29.43 -63.27
CA LEU A 27 -29.01 28.14 -63.00
C LEU A 27 -27.50 28.21 -63.16
N ASP A 28 -26.79 27.58 -62.23
CA ASP A 28 -25.34 27.43 -62.28
C ASP A 28 -24.99 26.09 -62.94
N LEU A 29 -24.80 26.13 -64.25
CA LEU A 29 -24.46 24.98 -65.10
C LEU A 29 -23.20 25.30 -65.88
N GLN A 30 -22.23 24.39 -65.87
CA GLN A 30 -20.92 24.64 -66.49
C GLN A 30 -20.98 24.66 -68.03
N TYR A 31 -21.85 23.84 -68.62
CA TYR A 31 -22.04 23.75 -70.06
C TYR A 31 -23.51 23.50 -70.38
N ILE A 32 -24.05 24.25 -71.33
CA ILE A 32 -25.41 24.10 -71.86
C ILE A 32 -25.27 23.99 -73.38
N SER A 33 -25.61 22.83 -73.95
CA SER A 33 -25.51 22.61 -75.41
C SER A 33 -26.71 23.16 -76.17
N ASP A 34 -27.91 22.99 -75.63
CA ASP A 34 -29.15 23.52 -76.21
C ASP A 34 -30.23 23.72 -75.14
N PHE A 35 -31.25 24.53 -75.44
CA PHE A 35 -32.42 24.71 -74.57
C PHE A 35 -33.70 24.95 -75.38
N GLN A 36 -34.84 24.56 -74.82
CA GLN A 36 -36.15 24.72 -75.46
C GLN A 36 -37.25 24.94 -74.43
N SER A 37 -38.24 25.76 -74.78
CA SER A 37 -39.45 25.92 -73.98
C SER A 37 -40.53 24.90 -74.38
N ASP A 38 -41.23 24.33 -73.41
CA ASP A 38 -42.44 23.55 -73.64
C ASP A 38 -43.69 24.44 -73.80
N LYS A 39 -44.85 23.82 -74.04
CA LYS A 39 -46.14 24.51 -74.22
C LYS A 39 -46.61 25.23 -72.94
N ASN A 40 -46.11 24.81 -71.78
CA ASN A 40 -46.48 25.32 -70.46
C ASN A 40 -45.52 26.44 -69.99
N GLY A 41 -44.50 26.76 -70.80
CA GLY A 41 -43.51 27.79 -70.52
C GLY A 41 -42.41 27.32 -69.56
N HIS A 42 -42.21 26.02 -69.39
CA HIS A 42 -41.03 25.48 -68.72
C HIS A 42 -39.88 25.36 -69.72
N PHE A 43 -38.65 25.45 -69.21
CA PHE A 43 -37.44 25.30 -69.99
C PHE A 43 -36.82 23.92 -69.77
N TRP A 44 -36.41 23.31 -70.86
CA TRP A 44 -35.63 22.08 -70.89
C TRP A 44 -34.26 22.41 -71.45
N LEU A 45 -33.20 22.12 -70.69
CA LEU A 45 -31.83 22.44 -71.04
C LEU A 45 -31.00 21.16 -71.05
N VAL A 46 -30.04 21.09 -71.96
CA VAL A 46 -29.12 19.96 -72.05
C VAL A 46 -27.77 20.39 -71.50
N SER A 47 -27.27 19.66 -70.50
CA SER A 47 -25.99 19.95 -69.85
C SER A 47 -25.11 18.69 -69.77
N ASP A 48 -23.84 18.87 -69.39
CA ASP A 48 -22.90 17.76 -69.17
C ASP A 48 -23.39 16.76 -68.10
N GLY A 49 -24.22 17.23 -67.15
CA GLY A 49 -24.80 16.40 -66.08
C GLY A 49 -26.10 15.68 -66.46
N GLY A 50 -26.62 15.92 -67.67
CA GLY A 50 -27.89 15.38 -68.14
C GLY A 50 -28.89 16.45 -68.57
N LEU A 51 -30.15 16.05 -68.68
CA LEU A 51 -31.27 16.92 -69.05
C LEU A 51 -31.79 17.68 -67.82
N VAL A 52 -31.92 18.98 -67.93
CA VAL A 52 -32.37 19.87 -66.84
C VAL A 52 -33.73 20.44 -67.18
N PHE A 53 -34.71 20.20 -66.30
CA PHE A 53 -35.99 20.89 -66.30
C PHE A 53 -35.89 22.14 -65.43
N PHE A 54 -36.46 23.25 -65.88
CA PHE A 54 -36.53 24.51 -65.15
C PHE A 54 -37.89 25.19 -65.31
N ASN A 55 -38.56 25.43 -64.19
CA ASN A 55 -39.78 26.23 -64.14
C ASN A 55 -39.43 27.68 -63.78
N PRO A 56 -39.54 28.63 -64.73
CA PRO A 56 -39.15 30.02 -64.49
C PRO A 56 -40.07 30.77 -63.52
N LYS A 57 -41.29 30.27 -63.26
CA LYS A 57 -42.25 30.91 -62.34
C LYS A 57 -41.95 30.57 -60.88
N THR A 58 -41.58 29.32 -60.60
CA THR A 58 -41.27 28.84 -59.24
C THR A 58 -39.78 28.80 -58.95
N SER A 59 -38.93 29.02 -59.97
CA SER A 59 -37.48 28.78 -59.93
C SER A 59 -37.11 27.34 -59.55
N HIS A 60 -38.05 26.40 -59.67
CA HIS A 60 -37.81 24.99 -59.42
C HIS A 60 -37.03 24.38 -60.58
N SER A 61 -35.99 23.60 -60.29
CA SER A 61 -35.24 22.84 -61.27
C SER A 61 -35.12 21.37 -60.88
N ARG A 62 -35.03 20.50 -61.88
CA ARG A 62 -34.81 19.06 -61.71
C ARG A 62 -33.81 18.59 -62.75
N ILE A 63 -32.88 17.73 -62.35
CA ILE A 63 -31.86 17.16 -63.23
C ILE A 63 -32.18 15.69 -63.45
N PHE A 64 -32.31 15.29 -64.70
CA PHE A 64 -32.43 13.90 -65.14
C PHE A 64 -31.06 13.44 -65.60
N SER A 65 -30.43 12.58 -64.80
CA SER A 65 -29.10 12.01 -65.06
C SER A 65 -29.21 10.54 -65.47
N ALA A 66 -28.07 9.90 -65.76
CA ALA A 66 -28.03 8.45 -66.02
C ALA A 66 -28.72 7.62 -64.93
N ALA A 67 -28.68 8.07 -63.67
CA ALA A 67 -29.38 7.46 -62.54
C ALA A 67 -30.91 7.41 -62.71
N SER A 68 -31.49 8.38 -63.42
CA SER A 68 -32.92 8.50 -63.68
C SER A 68 -33.31 7.89 -65.04
N GLY A 69 -32.42 7.08 -65.65
CA GLY A 69 -32.63 6.46 -66.96
C GLY A 69 -32.28 7.35 -68.16
N PHE A 70 -31.69 8.53 -67.94
CA PHE A 70 -31.20 9.38 -69.02
C PHE A 70 -29.88 8.83 -69.57
N GLU A 71 -29.99 7.86 -70.48
CA GLU A 71 -28.85 7.22 -71.12
C GLU A 71 -28.38 7.99 -72.35
N GLY A 72 -27.12 8.41 -72.35
CA GLY A 72 -26.48 9.08 -73.47
C GLY A 72 -25.53 10.19 -73.02
N HIS A 73 -24.59 10.52 -73.90
CA HIS A 73 -23.64 11.60 -73.69
C HIS A 73 -23.76 12.59 -74.84
N ASN A 74 -23.37 13.86 -74.59
CA ASN A 74 -23.18 14.88 -75.62
C ASN A 74 -24.41 15.13 -76.52
N PHE A 75 -25.61 15.15 -75.92
CA PHE A 75 -26.79 15.60 -76.63
C PHE A 75 -26.59 17.06 -77.09
N SER A 76 -26.87 17.29 -78.36
CA SER A 76 -26.48 18.52 -79.05
C SER A 76 -27.67 19.37 -79.47
N TYR A 77 -28.83 18.76 -79.69
CA TYR A 77 -30.02 19.48 -80.15
C TYR A 77 -31.27 19.00 -79.45
N LEU A 78 -32.12 19.96 -79.09
CA LEU A 78 -33.42 19.75 -78.48
C LEU A 78 -34.48 20.47 -79.33
N THR A 79 -35.55 19.77 -79.71
CA THR A 79 -36.69 20.38 -80.41
C THR A 79 -38.03 19.90 -79.87
N GLN A 80 -39.06 20.75 -79.91
CA GLN A 80 -40.42 20.37 -79.56
C GLN A 80 -41.27 20.17 -80.82
N THR A 81 -41.96 19.04 -80.91
CA THR A 81 -42.88 18.75 -82.00
C THR A 81 -44.19 19.51 -81.86
N LYS A 82 -44.99 19.57 -82.93
CA LYS A 82 -46.36 20.13 -82.87
C LYS A 82 -47.27 19.34 -81.91
N SER A 83 -47.08 18.02 -81.79
CA SER A 83 -47.78 17.18 -80.80
C SER A 83 -47.44 17.60 -79.37
N GLY A 84 -46.24 18.15 -79.13
CA GLY A 84 -45.81 18.68 -77.83
C GLY A 84 -44.70 17.86 -77.17
N GLU A 85 -44.33 16.73 -77.78
CA GLU A 85 -43.22 15.89 -77.37
C GLU A 85 -41.89 16.62 -77.59
N ILE A 86 -40.92 16.32 -76.73
CA ILE A 86 -39.57 16.82 -76.82
C ILE A 86 -38.66 15.74 -77.39
N TRP A 87 -37.93 16.12 -78.43
CA TRP A 87 -36.96 15.27 -79.12
C TRP A 87 -35.57 15.80 -78.82
N LEU A 88 -34.72 14.90 -78.38
CA LEU A 88 -33.35 15.18 -78.01
C LEU A 88 -32.43 14.28 -78.85
N THR A 89 -31.39 14.85 -79.44
CA THR A 89 -30.51 14.11 -80.36
C THR A 89 -29.03 14.26 -79.99
N ASN A 90 -28.27 13.18 -80.12
CA ASN A 90 -26.82 13.20 -80.15
C ASN A 90 -26.31 12.52 -81.43
N SER A 91 -25.00 12.32 -81.57
CA SER A 91 -24.41 11.71 -82.78
C SER A 91 -24.86 10.26 -83.04
N ASN A 92 -25.41 9.57 -82.04
CA ASN A 92 -25.65 8.11 -82.06
C ASN A 92 -27.10 7.71 -81.73
N ASN A 93 -27.92 8.58 -81.13
CA ASN A 93 -29.26 8.26 -80.65
C ASN A 93 -30.22 9.46 -80.74
N ILE A 94 -31.52 9.14 -80.73
CA ILE A 94 -32.62 10.09 -80.59
C ILE A 94 -33.46 9.62 -79.40
N MET A 95 -33.67 10.51 -78.44
CA MET A 95 -34.52 10.31 -77.28
C MET A 95 -35.77 11.16 -77.43
N VAL A 96 -36.93 10.57 -77.18
CA VAL A 96 -38.23 11.25 -77.25
C VAL A 96 -38.93 11.09 -75.91
N PHE A 97 -39.48 12.17 -75.38
CA PHE A 97 -40.28 12.12 -74.17
C PHE A 97 -41.41 13.16 -74.20
N ASP A 98 -42.43 12.89 -73.39
CA ASP A 98 -43.52 13.83 -73.14
C ASP A 98 -43.17 14.68 -71.91
N PRO A 99 -43.05 16.02 -72.06
CA PRO A 99 -42.69 16.90 -70.95
C PRO A 99 -43.72 16.90 -69.82
N GLU A 100 -45.01 16.64 -70.07
CA GLU A 100 -46.02 16.64 -69.01
C GLU A 100 -45.87 15.41 -68.09
N ASN A 101 -45.58 14.26 -68.69
CA ASN A 101 -45.32 13.03 -67.96
C ASN A 101 -43.98 13.07 -67.20
N ALA A 102 -42.95 13.71 -67.78
CA ALA A 102 -41.62 13.81 -67.17
C ALA A 102 -41.59 14.68 -65.90
N VAL A 103 -42.52 15.62 -65.74
CA VAL A 103 -42.60 16.54 -64.59
C VAL A 103 -43.59 16.05 -63.52
N LYS A 104 -44.26 14.91 -63.76
CA LYS A 104 -45.20 14.34 -62.79
C LYS A 104 -44.47 13.97 -61.49
N LYS A 105 -44.98 14.50 -60.38
CA LYS A 105 -44.38 14.27 -59.06
C LYS A 105 -44.41 12.78 -58.69
N ILE A 106 -43.28 12.27 -58.20
CA ILE A 106 -43.18 10.95 -57.61
C ILE A 106 -43.87 10.99 -56.23
N GLU A 107 -45.04 10.37 -56.14
CA GLU A 107 -45.83 10.29 -54.90
C GLU A 107 -45.51 9.06 -54.04
N THR A 108 -44.58 8.20 -54.49
CA THR A 108 -44.17 7.00 -53.74
C THR A 108 -43.44 7.40 -52.47
N LYS A 109 -43.91 6.88 -51.33
CA LYS A 109 -43.27 7.11 -50.04
C LYS A 109 -42.18 6.06 -49.82
N PRO A 110 -40.92 6.45 -49.56
CA PRO A 110 -39.84 5.50 -49.35
C PRO A 110 -40.08 4.68 -48.08
N LYS A 111 -39.87 3.36 -48.16
CA LYS A 111 -39.98 2.44 -47.01
C LYS A 111 -38.58 2.15 -46.45
N ILE A 112 -38.39 2.36 -45.16
CA ILE A 112 -37.07 2.18 -44.54
C ILE A 112 -36.96 0.81 -43.89
N GLN A 113 -35.81 0.17 -44.10
CA GLN A 113 -35.46 -1.10 -43.48
C GLN A 113 -34.05 -1.07 -42.93
N PHE A 114 -33.84 -1.72 -41.80
CA PHE A 114 -32.50 -2.00 -41.30
C PHE A 114 -31.95 -3.22 -42.03
N THR A 115 -30.70 -3.16 -42.47
CA THR A 115 -30.05 -4.24 -43.21
C THR A 115 -29.17 -5.09 -42.30
N SER A 116 -28.47 -4.46 -41.36
CA SER A 116 -27.69 -5.17 -40.33
C SER A 116 -27.39 -4.29 -39.13
N VAL A 117 -27.18 -4.95 -38.00
CA VAL A 117 -26.69 -4.32 -36.76
C VAL A 117 -25.41 -5.03 -36.33
N LYS A 118 -24.33 -4.26 -36.12
CA LYS A 118 -23.07 -4.78 -35.60
C LYS A 118 -22.75 -4.23 -34.22
N ILE A 119 -22.31 -5.10 -33.33
CA ILE A 119 -21.78 -4.76 -32.01
C ILE A 119 -20.36 -5.30 -31.94
N ALA A 120 -19.39 -4.44 -31.62
CA ALA A 120 -17.97 -4.79 -31.61
C ALA A 120 -17.52 -5.48 -32.91
N ASP A 121 -17.99 -4.94 -34.04
CA ASP A 121 -17.76 -5.41 -35.42
C ASP A 121 -18.33 -6.81 -35.75
N SER A 122 -18.96 -7.48 -34.77
CA SER A 122 -19.71 -8.72 -34.99
C SER A 122 -21.15 -8.40 -35.40
N VAL A 123 -21.63 -9.01 -36.49
CA VAL A 123 -23.02 -8.88 -36.92
C VAL A 123 -23.92 -9.62 -35.94
N VAL A 124 -24.78 -8.88 -35.23
CA VAL A 124 -25.66 -9.42 -34.17
C VAL A 124 -27.05 -9.75 -34.72
N VAL A 125 -27.52 -8.98 -35.70
CA VAL A 125 -28.79 -9.24 -36.39
C VAL A 125 -28.55 -9.19 -37.88
N LYS A 126 -28.88 -10.30 -38.56
CA LYS A 126 -29.12 -10.36 -40.01
C LYS A 126 -30.63 -10.57 -40.18
N ASP A 127 -31.20 -9.95 -41.21
CA ASP A 127 -32.61 -9.97 -41.61
C ASP A 127 -33.44 -8.73 -41.26
N TYR A 128 -34.49 -8.54 -42.06
CA TYR A 128 -35.34 -7.35 -42.14
C TYR A 128 -36.27 -7.16 -40.93
N GLU A 129 -36.33 -8.14 -40.03
CA GLU A 129 -37.12 -8.12 -38.79
C GLU A 129 -36.22 -7.96 -37.57
N ILE A 130 -35.66 -6.76 -37.42
CA ILE A 130 -34.93 -6.41 -36.19
C ILE A 130 -35.95 -6.21 -35.08
N ASP A 131 -35.75 -6.92 -33.96
CA ASP A 131 -36.47 -6.65 -32.71
C ASP A 131 -36.38 -5.15 -32.40
N PRO A 132 -37.50 -4.46 -32.12
CA PRO A 132 -37.47 -3.06 -31.73
C PRO A 132 -36.62 -2.79 -30.47
N PHE A 133 -36.16 -3.81 -29.75
CA PHE A 133 -35.28 -3.70 -28.59
C PHE A 133 -33.93 -4.40 -28.80
N LEU A 134 -32.85 -3.61 -28.77
CA LEU A 134 -31.47 -4.08 -28.85
C LEU A 134 -30.74 -3.83 -27.52
N THR A 135 -30.09 -4.86 -26.99
CA THR A 135 -29.21 -4.70 -25.81
C THR A 135 -27.75 -4.65 -26.24
N VAL A 136 -27.03 -3.62 -25.81
CA VAL A 136 -25.62 -3.38 -26.18
C VAL A 136 -24.75 -3.37 -24.92
N PRO A 137 -23.64 -4.12 -24.86
CA PRO A 137 -22.70 -4.03 -23.74
C PRO A 137 -22.03 -2.65 -23.68
N SER A 138 -21.78 -2.16 -22.47
CA SER A 138 -21.10 -0.87 -22.24
C SER A 138 -19.75 -0.80 -22.98
N GLY A 139 -19.45 0.35 -23.58
CA GLY A 139 -18.14 0.61 -24.20
C GLY A 139 -17.86 -0.16 -25.49
N LYS A 140 -18.86 -0.79 -26.10
CA LYS A 140 -18.73 -1.43 -27.41
C LYS A 140 -19.22 -0.52 -28.53
N LYS A 141 -18.53 -0.57 -29.67
CA LYS A 141 -18.95 0.09 -30.92
C LYS A 141 -20.28 -0.50 -31.39
N LEU A 142 -21.24 0.36 -31.73
CA LEU A 142 -22.52 0.02 -32.35
C LEU A 142 -22.55 0.59 -33.78
N GLU A 143 -22.91 -0.25 -34.75
CA GLU A 143 -23.06 0.14 -36.16
C GLU A 143 -24.44 -0.29 -36.65
N LEU A 144 -25.20 0.66 -37.19
CA LEU A 144 -26.55 0.46 -37.73
C LEU A 144 -26.52 0.73 -39.23
N ASN A 145 -26.84 -0.29 -40.02
CA ASN A 145 -26.95 -0.19 -41.46
C ASN A 145 -28.43 -0.20 -41.86
N PHE A 146 -28.84 0.70 -42.74
CA PHE A 146 -30.23 0.86 -43.17
C PHE A 146 -30.32 1.30 -44.64
N VAL A 147 -31.46 0.99 -45.25
CA VAL A 147 -31.77 1.28 -46.65
C VAL A 147 -33.17 1.89 -46.77
N ALA A 148 -33.31 2.87 -47.65
CA ALA A 148 -34.58 3.40 -48.12
C ALA A 148 -34.96 2.69 -49.42
N LEU A 149 -36.05 1.91 -49.38
CA LEU A 149 -36.63 1.24 -50.52
C LEU A 149 -37.49 2.23 -51.30
N ASP A 150 -36.88 2.85 -52.31
CA ASP A 150 -37.55 3.60 -53.37
C ASP A 150 -36.69 3.55 -54.64
N PHE A 151 -37.23 2.92 -55.68
CA PHE A 151 -36.51 2.60 -56.92
C PHE A 151 -36.75 3.60 -58.05
N ALA A 152 -37.68 4.55 -57.86
CA ALA A 152 -38.07 5.49 -58.92
C ALA A 152 -36.94 6.48 -59.26
N ASP A 153 -36.13 6.90 -58.28
CA ASP A 153 -34.96 7.77 -58.46
C ASP A 153 -33.96 7.61 -57.30
N ALA A 154 -33.53 6.36 -57.10
CA ALA A 154 -32.76 5.90 -55.95
C ALA A 154 -31.58 6.83 -55.54
N PRO A 155 -30.69 7.28 -56.46
CA PRO A 155 -29.50 8.05 -56.08
C PRO A 155 -29.79 9.46 -55.53
N ASN A 156 -30.97 9.99 -55.80
CA ASN A 156 -31.38 11.33 -55.34
C ASN A 156 -32.19 11.29 -54.03
N ASN A 157 -32.38 10.11 -53.45
CA ASN A 157 -33.05 9.97 -52.16
C ASN A 157 -32.21 10.54 -51.02
N ARG A 158 -32.90 11.11 -50.03
CA ARG A 158 -32.27 11.69 -48.85
C ARG A 158 -32.68 10.90 -47.61
N ILE A 159 -31.71 10.45 -46.84
CA ILE A 159 -31.94 9.76 -45.58
C ILE A 159 -31.52 10.65 -44.42
N PHE A 160 -32.39 10.73 -43.43
CA PHE A 160 -32.18 11.48 -42.21
C PHE A 160 -32.21 10.54 -41.02
N PHE A 161 -31.19 10.59 -40.16
CA PHE A 161 -31.15 9.79 -38.95
C PHE A 161 -30.61 10.57 -37.74
N ARG A 162 -30.99 10.11 -36.55
CA ARG A 162 -30.54 10.65 -35.26
C ARG A 162 -30.67 9.63 -34.13
N MET A 163 -30.01 9.88 -33.01
CA MET A 163 -30.13 9.16 -31.76
C MET A 163 -30.78 10.04 -30.68
N ASP A 164 -32.03 9.71 -30.32
CA ASP A 164 -32.76 10.40 -29.24
C ASP A 164 -32.02 10.25 -27.90
N LYS A 165 -31.97 11.34 -27.11
CA LYS A 165 -31.18 11.51 -25.87
C LYS A 165 -29.65 11.55 -26.00
N LEU A 166 -29.12 11.50 -27.22
CA LEU A 166 -27.69 11.71 -27.49
C LEU A 166 -27.48 12.95 -28.36
N ASP A 167 -28.26 13.06 -29.44
CA ASP A 167 -28.27 14.22 -30.32
C ASP A 167 -29.27 15.27 -29.80
N ALA A 168 -29.01 16.55 -30.05
CA ALA A 168 -29.99 17.61 -29.76
C ALA A 168 -31.23 17.44 -30.65
N ASP A 169 -32.43 17.76 -30.13
CA ASP A 169 -33.72 17.49 -30.78
C ASP A 169 -33.88 18.06 -32.21
N SER A 170 -33.06 19.03 -32.60
CA SER A 170 -33.12 19.68 -33.91
C SER A 170 -32.06 19.22 -34.92
N VAL A 171 -31.11 18.36 -34.53
CA VAL A 171 -29.97 17.98 -35.38
C VAL A 171 -30.22 16.61 -36.03
N TRP A 172 -30.33 16.59 -37.35
CA TRP A 172 -30.44 15.37 -38.15
C TRP A 172 -29.19 15.20 -39.00
N SER A 173 -28.64 13.99 -39.02
CA SER A 173 -27.60 13.62 -39.97
C SER A 173 -28.24 13.29 -41.31
N GLU A 174 -27.76 13.91 -42.39
CA GLU A 174 -28.27 13.73 -43.75
C GLU A 174 -27.29 12.92 -44.63
N ARG A 175 -27.83 12.01 -45.45
CA ARG A 175 -27.12 11.31 -46.52
C ARG A 175 -27.91 11.38 -47.81
N LYS A 176 -27.25 11.74 -48.91
CA LYS A 176 -27.80 11.69 -50.28
C LYS A 176 -27.46 10.34 -50.92
N ASN A 177 -28.23 9.31 -50.59
CA ASN A 177 -28.12 7.95 -51.13
C ASN A 177 -29.33 7.11 -50.67
N THR A 178 -29.51 5.91 -51.22
CA THR A 178 -30.48 4.92 -50.73
C THR A 178 -30.02 4.15 -49.51
N GLU A 179 -28.71 4.12 -49.23
CA GLU A 179 -28.12 3.40 -48.11
C GLU A 179 -27.45 4.35 -47.12
N GLY A 180 -27.51 3.98 -45.83
CA GLY A 180 -26.89 4.75 -44.76
C GLY A 180 -26.31 3.86 -43.66
N ILE A 181 -25.24 4.37 -43.05
CA ILE A 181 -24.53 3.76 -41.92
C ILE A 181 -24.43 4.79 -40.80
N ALA A 182 -24.91 4.42 -39.61
CA ALA A 182 -24.72 5.18 -38.39
C ALA A 182 -23.79 4.41 -37.44
N THR A 183 -22.70 5.05 -37.01
CA THR A 183 -21.68 4.42 -36.16
C THR A 183 -21.51 5.20 -34.86
N TYR A 184 -21.61 4.50 -33.73
CA TYR A 184 -21.42 5.04 -32.39
C TYR A 184 -20.33 4.25 -31.66
N PHE A 185 -19.25 4.92 -31.24
CA PHE A 185 -18.08 4.23 -30.68
C PHE A 185 -18.19 3.92 -29.19
N GLN A 186 -18.73 4.85 -28.39
CA GLN A 186 -18.85 4.70 -26.95
C GLN A 186 -20.15 5.35 -26.47
N LEU A 187 -21.22 4.55 -26.42
CA LEU A 187 -22.47 5.00 -25.84
C LEU A 187 -22.42 4.86 -24.31
N PRO A 188 -22.78 5.92 -23.55
CA PRO A 188 -22.97 5.81 -22.11
C PRO A 188 -24.07 4.79 -21.75
N ALA A 189 -24.06 4.32 -20.50
CA ALA A 189 -25.12 3.43 -20.02
C ALA A 189 -26.46 4.18 -19.98
N GLY A 190 -27.50 3.59 -20.58
CA GLY A 190 -28.79 4.26 -20.74
C GLY A 190 -29.68 3.61 -21.79
N THR A 191 -30.85 4.19 -21.98
CA THR A 191 -31.83 3.77 -23.01
C THR A 191 -32.02 4.87 -24.02
N TYR A 192 -31.63 4.59 -25.26
CA TYR A 192 -31.68 5.49 -26.42
C TYR A 192 -32.68 4.99 -27.46
N THR A 193 -33.15 5.89 -28.33
CA THR A 193 -34.01 5.54 -29.46
C THR A 193 -33.39 6.04 -30.75
N PHE A 194 -32.90 5.14 -31.60
CA PHE A 194 -32.46 5.50 -32.93
C PHE A 194 -33.68 5.74 -33.82
N GLN A 195 -33.67 6.84 -34.58
CA GLN A 195 -34.76 7.22 -35.47
C GLN A 195 -34.20 7.48 -36.87
N VAL A 196 -34.83 6.90 -37.89
CA VAL A 196 -34.48 7.13 -39.29
C VAL A 196 -35.74 7.39 -40.12
N ARG A 197 -35.64 8.38 -41.01
CA ARG A 197 -36.65 8.72 -42.02
C ARG A 197 -35.97 8.91 -43.39
N ALA A 198 -36.75 8.82 -44.47
CA ALA A 198 -36.26 9.02 -45.82
C ALA A 198 -37.21 9.95 -46.59
N GLU A 199 -36.65 10.71 -47.52
CA GLU A 199 -37.35 11.54 -48.50
C GLU A 199 -36.97 11.03 -49.89
N ASN A 200 -37.97 10.89 -50.77
CA ASN A 200 -37.69 10.62 -52.18
C ASN A 200 -37.11 11.85 -52.88
N SER A 201 -36.72 11.71 -54.16
CA SER A 201 -36.14 12.82 -54.92
C SER A 201 -37.04 14.04 -55.09
N ASP A 202 -38.37 13.87 -55.00
CA ASP A 202 -39.38 14.94 -55.04
C ASP A 202 -39.79 15.45 -53.64
N GLY A 203 -39.02 15.09 -52.60
CA GLY A 203 -39.19 15.57 -51.23
C GLY A 203 -40.36 14.95 -50.46
N VAL A 204 -40.98 13.89 -50.97
CA VAL A 204 -42.03 13.15 -50.27
C VAL A 204 -41.39 12.31 -49.17
N SER A 205 -41.75 12.61 -47.93
CA SER A 205 -41.27 11.89 -46.74
C SER A 205 -41.97 10.55 -46.54
N SER A 206 -41.25 9.60 -45.93
CA SER A 206 -41.81 8.38 -45.34
C SER A 206 -42.89 8.69 -44.29
N GLU A 207 -43.94 7.88 -44.18
CA GLU A 207 -45.09 8.15 -43.28
C GLU A 207 -44.74 8.18 -41.79
N LYS A 208 -43.78 7.34 -41.36
CA LYS A 208 -43.35 7.21 -39.97
C LYS A 208 -41.85 6.99 -39.91
N TYR A 209 -41.26 7.47 -38.82
CA TYR A 209 -39.89 7.11 -38.46
C TYR A 209 -39.82 5.60 -38.23
N LYS A 210 -38.80 4.95 -38.79
CA LYS A 210 -38.41 3.62 -38.32
C LYS A 210 -37.54 3.83 -37.08
N THR A 211 -37.93 3.19 -35.98
CA THR A 211 -37.26 3.35 -34.68
C THR A 211 -36.63 2.05 -34.21
N LEU A 212 -35.54 2.17 -33.45
CA LEU A 212 -34.87 1.06 -32.77
C LEU A 212 -34.48 1.51 -31.35
N THR A 213 -35.00 0.82 -30.34
CA THR A 213 -34.70 1.09 -28.93
C THR A 213 -33.41 0.38 -28.55
N ILE A 214 -32.43 1.12 -28.04
CA ILE A 214 -31.10 0.61 -27.71
C ILE A 214 -30.87 0.77 -26.20
N LYS A 215 -30.72 -0.34 -25.50
CA LYS A 215 -30.40 -0.38 -24.07
C LYS A 215 -28.93 -0.71 -23.87
N VAL A 216 -28.14 0.27 -23.44
CA VAL A 216 -26.72 0.10 -23.11
C VAL A 216 -26.60 -0.30 -21.65
N LEU A 217 -26.07 -1.50 -21.39
CA LEU A 217 -25.90 -2.02 -20.03
C LEU A 217 -24.86 -1.20 -19.25
N SER A 218 -25.10 -1.00 -17.96
CA SER A 218 -24.11 -0.42 -17.05
C SER A 218 -23.06 -1.48 -16.67
N PRO A 219 -21.76 -1.13 -16.55
CA PRO A 219 -20.74 -2.09 -16.13
C PRO A 219 -21.06 -2.70 -14.75
N TRP A 220 -20.82 -4.01 -14.59
CA TRP A 220 -21.22 -4.76 -13.39
C TRP A 220 -20.57 -4.25 -12.10
N PHE A 221 -19.37 -3.66 -12.16
CA PHE A 221 -18.67 -3.11 -10.99
C PHE A 221 -19.26 -1.79 -10.47
N PHE A 222 -20.15 -1.13 -11.24
CA PHE A 222 -20.99 -0.02 -10.76
C PHE A 222 -22.33 -0.49 -10.17
N SER A 223 -22.61 -1.80 -10.19
CA SER A 223 -23.77 -2.35 -9.49
C SER A 223 -23.55 -2.35 -7.97
N TRP A 224 -24.64 -2.48 -7.21
CA TRP A 224 -24.59 -2.55 -5.74
C TRP A 224 -23.73 -3.72 -5.23
N PHE A 225 -23.66 -4.84 -5.96
CA PHE A 225 -22.75 -5.94 -5.67
C PHE A 225 -21.27 -5.56 -5.85
N GLY A 226 -20.95 -4.73 -6.85
CA GLY A 226 -19.60 -4.22 -7.07
C GLY A 226 -19.14 -3.30 -5.94
N ILE A 227 -20.01 -2.40 -5.49
CA ILE A 227 -19.75 -1.53 -4.33
C ILE A 227 -19.52 -2.37 -3.08
N PHE A 228 -20.38 -3.37 -2.83
CA PHE A 228 -20.22 -4.28 -1.70
C PHE A 228 -18.87 -5.01 -1.73
N PHE A 229 -18.47 -5.56 -2.90
CA PHE A 229 -17.17 -6.21 -3.07
C PHE A 229 -16.01 -5.27 -2.68
N TRP A 230 -15.99 -4.02 -3.17
CA TRP A 230 -14.94 -3.06 -2.84
C TRP A 230 -14.91 -2.70 -1.34
N ILE A 231 -16.07 -2.56 -0.71
CA ILE A 231 -16.15 -2.33 0.75
C ILE A 231 -15.57 -3.51 1.53
N THR A 232 -15.91 -4.74 1.16
CA THR A 232 -15.38 -5.94 1.83
C THR A 232 -13.87 -6.10 1.64
N LEU A 233 -13.36 -5.80 0.44
CA LEU A 233 -11.92 -5.81 0.15
C LEU A 233 -11.20 -4.77 1.03
N LEU A 234 -11.72 -3.54 1.11
CA LEU A 234 -11.16 -2.48 1.94
C LEU A 234 -11.16 -2.88 3.43
N ALA A 235 -12.26 -3.43 3.93
CA ALA A 235 -12.36 -3.89 5.31
C ALA A 235 -11.36 -5.03 5.62
N SER A 236 -11.18 -5.97 4.70
CA SER A 236 -10.20 -7.06 4.83
C SER A 236 -8.76 -6.53 4.92
N VAL A 237 -8.40 -5.57 4.07
CA VAL A 237 -7.09 -4.91 4.10
C VAL A 237 -6.86 -4.19 5.43
N ILE A 238 -7.84 -3.39 5.89
CA ILE A 238 -7.76 -2.69 7.18
C ILE A 238 -7.61 -3.68 8.33
N TRP A 239 -8.39 -4.76 8.33
CA TRP A 239 -8.32 -5.82 9.34
C TRP A 239 -6.92 -6.49 9.36
N GLY A 240 -6.36 -6.80 8.18
CA GLY A 240 -5.01 -7.34 8.05
C GLY A 240 -3.94 -6.42 8.63
N ILE A 241 -4.00 -5.11 8.33
CA ILE A 241 -3.08 -4.10 8.89
C ILE A 241 -3.18 -4.05 10.41
N VAL A 242 -4.39 -4.02 10.96
CA VAL A 242 -4.62 -4.01 12.42
C VAL A 242 -4.03 -5.27 13.06
N LYS A 243 -4.26 -6.45 12.48
CA LYS A 243 -3.73 -7.73 12.99
C LYS A 243 -2.21 -7.77 12.99
N VAL A 244 -1.57 -7.29 11.92
CA VAL A 244 -0.11 -7.18 11.86
C VAL A 244 0.41 -6.23 12.93
N ARG A 245 -0.25 -5.08 13.12
CA ARG A 245 0.14 -4.10 14.17
C ARG A 245 0.01 -4.68 15.57
N GLU A 246 -1.10 -5.37 15.88
CA GLU A 246 -1.30 -6.07 17.16
C GLU A 246 -0.19 -7.10 17.41
N SER A 247 0.17 -7.90 16.40
CA SER A 247 1.22 -8.92 16.54
C SER A 247 2.58 -8.30 16.86
N ARG A 248 2.93 -7.18 16.22
CA ARG A 248 4.18 -6.45 16.48
C ARG A 248 4.22 -5.85 17.87
N LEU A 249 3.10 -5.27 18.33
CA LEU A 249 2.98 -4.73 19.70
C LEU A 249 3.16 -5.83 20.75
N ARG A 250 2.53 -6.99 20.55
CA ARG A 250 2.67 -8.14 21.46
C ARG A 250 4.10 -8.70 21.45
N ALA A 251 4.72 -8.84 20.28
CA ALA A 251 6.10 -9.29 20.16
C ALA A 251 7.07 -8.33 20.87
N LYS A 252 6.87 -7.01 20.71
CA LYS A 252 7.68 -6.00 21.39
C LYS A 252 7.51 -6.08 22.92
N ALA A 253 6.26 -6.14 23.40
CA ALA A 253 5.98 -6.25 24.83
C ALA A 253 6.53 -7.57 25.44
N ALA A 254 6.48 -8.68 24.71
CA ALA A 254 7.06 -9.95 25.13
C ALA A 254 8.59 -9.88 25.20
N PHE A 255 9.22 -9.20 24.24
CA PHE A 255 10.66 -8.99 24.22
C PHE A 255 11.12 -8.08 25.37
N GLU A 256 10.44 -6.97 25.61
CA GLU A 256 10.70 -6.08 26.77
C GLU A 256 10.54 -6.84 28.10
N ARG A 257 9.47 -7.64 28.25
CA ARG A 257 9.32 -8.51 29.43
C ARG A 257 10.49 -9.47 29.59
N LYS A 258 10.94 -10.09 28.49
CA LYS A 258 12.05 -11.04 28.53
C LYS A 258 13.36 -10.35 28.94
N ILE A 259 13.61 -9.13 28.46
CA ILE A 259 14.75 -8.32 28.90
C ILE A 259 14.65 -8.06 30.40
N LEU A 260 13.53 -7.51 30.87
CA LEU A 260 13.33 -7.21 32.29
C LEU A 260 13.50 -8.42 33.20
N THR A 261 12.97 -9.59 32.79
CA THR A 261 13.14 -10.82 33.57
C THR A 261 14.58 -11.32 33.57
N THR A 262 15.31 -11.12 32.47
CA THR A 262 16.71 -11.53 32.34
C THR A 262 17.60 -10.62 33.18
N GLU A 263 17.37 -9.30 33.13
CA GLU A 263 18.03 -8.32 33.99
C GLU A 263 17.74 -8.59 35.47
N LEU A 264 16.48 -8.84 35.83
CA LEU A 264 16.11 -9.23 37.20
C LEU A 264 16.74 -10.56 37.63
N ALA A 265 16.88 -11.53 36.72
CA ALA A 265 17.55 -12.79 37.01
C ALA A 265 19.06 -12.59 37.22
N ALA A 266 19.70 -11.74 36.40
CA ALA A 266 21.11 -11.38 36.56
C ALA A 266 21.35 -10.64 37.89
N LEU A 267 20.51 -9.66 38.22
CA LEU A 267 20.53 -8.95 39.51
C LEU A 267 20.32 -9.91 40.69
N ARG A 268 19.37 -10.84 40.58
CA ARG A 268 19.14 -11.88 41.61
C ARG A 268 20.31 -12.85 41.74
N ALA A 269 21.01 -13.16 40.65
CA ALA A 269 22.18 -14.03 40.68
C ALA A 269 23.40 -13.32 41.32
N GLN A 270 23.45 -11.99 41.26
CA GLN A 270 24.47 -11.17 41.92
C GLN A 270 24.21 -10.95 43.42
N MET A 271 22.99 -11.16 43.91
CA MET A 271 22.69 -11.12 45.35
C MET A 271 22.84 -12.52 45.98
N ASN A 272 23.65 -12.68 47.04
CA ASN A 272 23.81 -13.96 47.74
C ASN A 272 22.46 -14.38 48.39
N PRO A 273 21.69 -15.34 47.81
CA PRO A 273 20.33 -15.63 48.25
C PRO A 273 20.30 -16.29 49.64
N HIS A 274 21.39 -16.97 49.99
CA HIS A 274 21.56 -17.61 51.28
C HIS A 274 21.78 -16.56 52.40
N PHE A 275 22.61 -15.54 52.16
CA PHE A 275 22.77 -14.41 53.08
C PHE A 275 21.45 -13.65 53.29
N LEU A 276 20.70 -13.39 52.21
CA LEU A 276 19.39 -12.72 52.29
C LEU A 276 18.38 -13.52 53.12
N PHE A 277 18.24 -14.82 52.85
CA PHE A 277 17.31 -15.67 53.59
C PHE A 277 17.68 -15.75 55.08
N ASN A 278 18.96 -15.89 55.39
CA ASN A 278 19.44 -15.99 56.77
C ASN A 278 19.28 -14.67 57.54
N THR A 279 19.56 -13.54 56.89
CA THR A 279 19.42 -12.22 57.53
C THR A 279 17.96 -11.87 57.81
N MET A 280 17.05 -12.23 56.90
CA MET A 280 15.59 -12.09 57.12
C MET A 280 15.08 -12.94 58.29
N ASN A 281 15.62 -14.16 58.47
CA ASN A 281 15.27 -15.00 59.62
C ASN A 281 15.81 -14.42 60.94
N SER A 282 17.01 -13.83 60.94
CA SER A 282 17.55 -13.14 62.11
C SER A 282 16.75 -11.89 62.48
N ILE A 283 16.31 -11.10 61.48
CA ILE A 283 15.38 -9.97 61.70
C ILE A 283 14.10 -10.49 62.38
N ASN A 284 13.49 -11.55 61.86
CA ASN A 284 12.31 -12.16 62.47
C ASN A 284 12.56 -12.61 63.91
N ALA A 285 13.72 -13.22 64.21
CA ALA A 285 14.06 -13.65 65.56
C ALA A 285 14.20 -12.49 66.55
N VAL A 286 14.83 -11.38 66.15
CA VAL A 286 14.98 -10.18 67.00
C VAL A 286 13.63 -9.46 67.20
N VAL A 287 12.80 -9.39 66.15
CA VAL A 287 11.43 -8.86 66.23
C VAL A 287 10.56 -9.70 67.19
N LEU A 288 10.69 -11.03 67.16
CA LEU A 288 9.97 -11.95 68.05
C LEU A 288 10.41 -11.86 69.52
N ARG A 289 11.66 -11.43 69.79
CA ARG A 289 12.19 -11.19 71.15
C ARG A 289 11.71 -9.86 71.78
N LYS A 290 10.86 -9.09 71.09
CA LYS A 290 10.28 -7.80 71.53
C LYS A 290 11.29 -6.68 71.80
N GLU A 291 12.47 -6.74 71.19
CA GLU A 291 13.47 -5.65 71.23
C GLU A 291 13.28 -4.73 70.01
N SER A 292 12.17 -3.97 70.00
CA SER A 292 11.74 -3.17 68.83
C SER A 292 12.80 -2.20 68.32
N ASP A 293 13.58 -1.60 69.23
CA ASP A 293 14.60 -0.61 68.88
C ASP A 293 15.86 -1.25 68.26
N ASN A 294 16.24 -2.44 68.73
CA ASN A 294 17.34 -3.22 68.16
C ASN A 294 16.97 -3.79 66.79
N ALA A 295 15.72 -4.26 66.63
CA ALA A 295 15.19 -4.72 65.36
C ALA A 295 15.17 -3.60 64.30
N SER A 296 14.78 -2.38 64.69
CA SER A 296 14.71 -1.23 63.78
C SER A 296 16.10 -0.76 63.31
N ARG A 297 17.09 -0.70 64.23
CA ARG A 297 18.48 -0.40 63.87
C ARG A 297 19.06 -1.47 62.94
N PHE A 298 18.86 -2.74 63.28
CA PHE A 298 19.32 -3.86 62.47
C PHE A 298 18.73 -3.85 61.06
N LEU A 299 17.45 -3.50 60.91
CA LEU A 299 16.80 -3.35 59.60
C LEU A 299 17.37 -2.17 58.80
N THR A 300 17.72 -1.07 59.47
CA THR A 300 18.31 0.11 58.84
C THR A 300 19.72 -0.19 58.34
N ASP A 301 20.56 -0.81 59.19
CA ASP A 301 21.92 -1.22 58.83
C ASP A 301 21.90 -2.27 57.70
N PHE A 302 20.95 -3.21 57.74
CA PHE A 302 20.72 -4.16 56.65
C PHE A 302 20.37 -3.48 55.33
N ALA A 303 19.41 -2.54 55.35
CA ALA A 303 18.99 -1.83 54.15
C ALA A 303 20.12 -0.98 53.56
N HIS A 304 20.96 -0.40 54.43
CA HIS A 304 22.14 0.37 54.03
C HIS A 304 23.19 -0.53 53.35
N LEU A 305 23.58 -1.64 54.02
CA LEU A 305 24.50 -2.63 53.46
C LEU A 305 24.01 -3.17 52.12
N MET A 306 22.71 -3.48 52.01
CA MET A 306 22.16 -4.00 50.76
C MET A 306 22.24 -3.00 49.61
N ARG A 307 22.06 -1.71 49.89
CA ARG A 307 22.24 -0.66 48.88
C ARG A 307 23.69 -0.57 48.44
N GLN A 308 24.64 -0.59 49.37
CA GLN A 308 26.07 -0.53 49.05
C GLN A 308 26.53 -1.75 48.21
N ILE A 309 26.02 -2.95 48.51
CA ILE A 309 26.27 -4.16 47.72
C ILE A 309 25.72 -4.02 46.30
N LEU A 310 24.47 -3.56 46.14
CA LEU A 310 23.84 -3.38 44.82
C LEU A 310 24.54 -2.30 43.98
N ASP A 311 24.90 -1.18 44.60
CA ASP A 311 25.60 -0.09 43.90
C ASP A 311 26.98 -0.57 43.42
N SER A 312 27.67 -1.39 44.22
CA SER A 312 29.02 -1.88 43.93
C SER A 312 29.06 -3.08 42.99
N SER A 313 28.01 -3.91 42.92
CA SER A 313 27.97 -5.09 42.05
C SER A 313 27.88 -4.75 40.56
N SER A 314 27.46 -3.52 40.23
CA SER A 314 27.44 -2.99 38.85
C SER A 314 28.82 -2.58 38.34
N GLN A 315 29.81 -2.47 39.23
CA GLN A 315 31.16 -2.02 38.93
C GLN A 315 32.12 -3.22 38.90
N GLU A 316 33.06 -3.24 37.94
CA GLU A 316 34.06 -4.31 37.84
C GLU A 316 35.10 -4.20 38.97
N PHE A 317 35.51 -2.97 39.29
CA PHE A 317 36.44 -2.59 40.34
C PHE A 317 35.84 -1.49 41.22
N ILE A 318 36.18 -1.51 42.52
CA ILE A 318 35.85 -0.46 43.48
C ILE A 318 37.07 -0.11 44.32
N ALA A 319 37.08 1.09 44.92
CA ALA A 319 38.11 1.47 45.89
C ALA A 319 38.11 0.51 47.09
N LEU A 320 39.30 0.21 47.61
CA LEU A 320 39.49 -0.66 48.77
C LEU A 320 38.74 -0.12 49.99
N GLU A 321 38.68 1.19 50.17
CA GLU A 321 37.88 1.84 51.22
C GLU A 321 36.42 1.37 51.17
N LYS A 322 35.82 1.40 49.98
CA LYS A 322 34.42 1.04 49.78
C LYS A 322 34.18 -0.44 50.01
N GLU A 323 35.11 -1.29 49.55
CA GLU A 323 35.08 -2.73 49.84
C GLU A 323 35.17 -2.98 51.36
N VAL A 324 36.10 -2.31 52.06
CA VAL A 324 36.25 -2.44 53.52
C VAL A 324 35.00 -1.94 54.26
N GLU A 325 34.37 -0.86 53.82
CA GLU A 325 33.11 -0.36 54.38
C GLU A 325 32.00 -1.42 54.29
N ILE A 326 31.83 -2.01 53.10
CA ILE A 326 30.88 -3.10 52.87
C ILE A 326 31.21 -4.30 53.76
N LEU A 327 32.48 -4.69 53.86
CA LEU A 327 32.92 -5.80 54.70
C LEU A 327 32.65 -5.55 56.19
N ARG A 328 32.85 -4.32 56.69
CA ARG A 328 32.53 -3.95 58.07
C ARG A 328 31.03 -4.07 58.35
N GLY A 329 30.20 -3.54 57.46
CA GLY A 329 28.74 -3.67 57.56
C GLY A 329 28.31 -5.14 57.55
N TYR A 330 28.84 -5.92 56.61
CA TYR A 330 28.61 -7.36 56.50
C TYR A 330 28.99 -8.12 57.77
N LEU A 331 30.21 -7.94 58.26
CA LEU A 331 30.72 -8.59 59.48
C LEU A 331 29.93 -8.20 60.72
N LYS A 332 29.44 -6.95 60.80
CA LYS A 332 28.60 -6.50 61.90
C LYS A 332 27.26 -7.22 61.91
N MET A 333 26.65 -7.39 60.73
CA MET A 333 25.39 -8.13 60.58
C MET A 333 25.56 -9.62 60.94
N GLU A 334 26.65 -10.24 60.50
CA GLU A 334 27.01 -11.61 60.86
C GLU A 334 27.26 -11.74 62.37
N GLN A 335 27.99 -10.82 63.00
CA GLN A 335 28.28 -10.81 64.43
C GLN A 335 26.99 -10.81 65.26
N LEU A 336 26.03 -9.95 64.90
CA LEU A 336 24.74 -9.87 65.56
C LEU A 336 23.89 -11.13 65.33
N ARG A 337 23.91 -11.71 64.11
CA ARG A 337 23.22 -12.96 63.82
C ARG A 337 23.70 -14.12 64.69
N PHE A 338 25.00 -14.16 64.98
CA PHE A 338 25.60 -15.19 65.82
C PHE A 338 25.64 -14.79 67.31
N ASP A 339 24.72 -13.94 67.77
CA ASP A 339 24.60 -13.50 69.18
C ASP A 339 25.96 -13.02 69.77
N ASN A 340 26.77 -12.31 68.96
CA ASN A 340 28.11 -11.82 69.32
C ASN A 340 29.12 -12.91 69.74
N ARG A 341 28.96 -14.15 69.27
CA ARG A 341 29.88 -15.28 69.56
C ARG A 341 31.25 -15.18 68.87
N PHE A 342 31.46 -14.16 68.04
CA PHE A 342 32.76 -13.84 67.49
C PHE A 342 33.02 -12.34 67.46
N THR A 343 34.29 -11.97 67.40
CA THR A 343 34.77 -10.61 67.13
C THR A 343 35.60 -10.61 65.86
N PHE A 344 35.71 -9.43 65.23
CA PHE A 344 36.52 -9.25 64.05
C PHE A 344 37.40 -8.00 64.17
N GLU A 345 38.52 -8.03 63.47
CA GLU A 345 39.50 -6.94 63.41
C GLU A 345 39.92 -6.78 61.95
N ILE A 346 39.86 -5.54 61.43
CA ILE A 346 40.34 -5.22 60.08
C ILE A 346 41.47 -4.22 60.22
N ASN A 347 42.68 -4.67 59.88
CA ASN A 347 43.88 -3.85 59.90
C ASN A 347 44.29 -3.53 58.47
N ILE A 348 44.67 -2.28 58.26
CA ILE A 348 45.17 -1.79 56.98
C ILE A 348 46.52 -1.16 57.26
N ASP A 349 47.53 -1.60 56.53
CA ASP A 349 48.87 -1.04 56.58
C ASP A 349 48.86 0.45 56.20
N ASP A 350 49.51 1.30 56.99
CA ASP A 350 49.52 2.76 56.82
C ASP A 350 50.07 3.19 55.45
N GLY A 351 50.88 2.34 54.82
CA GLY A 351 51.40 2.58 53.47
C GLY A 351 50.38 2.38 52.33
N LEU A 352 49.21 1.78 52.60
CA LEU A 352 48.21 1.44 51.59
C LEU A 352 47.15 2.54 51.44
N ASP A 353 47.13 3.23 50.30
CA ASP A 353 46.09 4.23 50.03
C ASP A 353 44.77 3.52 49.68
N VAL A 354 43.85 3.49 50.63
CA VAL A 354 42.55 2.84 50.50
C VAL A 354 41.62 3.50 49.47
N TRP A 355 41.83 4.77 49.14
CA TRP A 355 40.99 5.51 48.20
C TRP A 355 41.42 5.25 46.75
N ASP A 356 42.73 5.15 46.51
CA ASP A 356 43.30 4.93 45.19
C ASP A 356 43.46 3.43 44.86
N THR A 357 43.65 2.56 45.86
CA THR A 357 43.78 1.11 45.63
C THR A 357 42.46 0.52 45.15
N GLN A 358 42.44 0.03 43.90
CA GLN A 358 41.27 -0.64 43.33
C GLN A 358 41.31 -2.15 43.61
N VAL A 359 40.14 -2.72 43.92
CA VAL A 359 39.95 -4.16 44.10
C VAL A 359 38.72 -4.63 43.32
N PRO A 360 38.67 -5.90 42.85
CA PRO A 360 37.46 -6.42 42.23
C PRO A 360 36.28 -6.30 43.22
N SER A 361 35.13 -5.85 42.73
CA SER A 361 33.96 -5.62 43.60
C SER A 361 33.51 -6.88 44.35
N LEU A 362 33.24 -6.77 45.65
CA LEU A 362 32.71 -7.84 46.51
C LEU A 362 33.58 -9.12 46.50
N PHE A 363 34.90 -8.95 46.40
CA PHE A 363 35.83 -10.04 46.16
C PHE A 363 36.21 -10.80 47.44
N PHE A 364 36.32 -10.11 48.57
CA PHE A 364 36.76 -10.73 49.83
C PHE A 364 35.63 -11.42 50.59
N GLN A 365 34.39 -10.99 50.33
CA GLN A 365 33.19 -11.48 51.02
C GLN A 365 33.06 -13.02 50.99
N PRO A 366 33.27 -13.75 49.87
CA PRO A 366 33.16 -15.21 49.85
C PRO A 366 34.17 -15.92 50.78
N PHE A 367 35.35 -15.36 50.98
CA PHE A 367 36.36 -15.96 51.88
C PHE A 367 36.00 -15.73 53.34
N ILE A 368 35.48 -14.54 53.65
CA ILE A 368 34.97 -14.18 54.98
C ILE A 368 33.75 -15.03 55.34
N GLU A 369 32.82 -15.22 54.39
CA GLU A 369 31.67 -16.12 54.54
C GLU A 369 32.10 -17.53 54.95
N ASN A 370 33.11 -18.08 54.27
CA ASN A 370 33.63 -19.41 54.59
C ASN A 370 34.30 -19.45 55.97
N ALA A 371 35.06 -18.42 56.33
CA ALA A 371 35.71 -18.33 57.64
C ALA A 371 34.67 -18.32 58.79
N ILE A 372 33.55 -17.64 58.61
CA ILE A 372 32.48 -17.55 59.62
C ILE A 372 31.65 -18.84 59.66
N LEU A 373 31.12 -19.27 58.51
CA LEU A 373 30.20 -20.41 58.43
C LEU A 373 30.88 -21.75 58.75
N HIS A 374 32.07 -21.99 58.21
CA HIS A 374 32.77 -23.28 58.35
C HIS A 374 33.87 -23.27 59.42
N GLY A 375 34.40 -22.09 59.79
CA GLY A 375 35.41 -21.95 60.84
C GLY A 375 34.77 -21.67 62.21
N LEU A 376 34.16 -20.50 62.35
CA LEU A 376 33.73 -19.95 63.65
C LEU A 376 32.42 -20.54 64.18
N ASN A 377 31.44 -20.85 63.32
CA ASN A 377 30.14 -21.37 63.74
C ASN A 377 30.22 -22.73 64.48
N HIS A 378 31.19 -23.57 64.11
CA HIS A 378 31.38 -24.89 64.72
C HIS A 378 32.22 -24.87 66.00
N LYS A 379 32.71 -23.69 66.42
CA LYS A 379 33.48 -23.54 67.66
C LYS A 379 32.53 -23.53 68.86
N ILE A 380 32.71 -24.51 69.75
CA ILE A 380 31.88 -24.67 70.96
C ILE A 380 32.53 -23.96 72.15
N ASP A 381 33.86 -23.92 72.22
CA ASP A 381 34.63 -23.32 73.32
C ASP A 381 35.41 -22.07 72.90
N GLY A 382 35.22 -20.97 73.64
CA GLY A 382 35.93 -19.70 73.47
C GLY A 382 35.34 -18.75 72.42
N LEU A 383 35.76 -17.47 72.46
CA LEU A 383 35.31 -16.45 71.50
C LEU A 383 35.95 -16.69 70.12
N GLY A 384 35.13 -16.65 69.07
CA GLY A 384 35.61 -16.62 67.69
C GLY A 384 36.35 -15.31 67.39
N VAL A 385 37.47 -15.37 66.69
CA VAL A 385 38.23 -14.20 66.24
C VAL A 385 38.51 -14.34 64.76
N LEU A 386 38.09 -13.34 63.99
CA LEU A 386 38.40 -13.19 62.57
C LEU A 386 39.32 -11.97 62.39
N LYS A 387 40.51 -12.18 61.85
CA LYS A 387 41.45 -11.10 61.52
C LYS A 387 41.56 -10.94 60.01
N ILE A 388 41.47 -9.71 59.56
CA ILE A 388 41.61 -9.34 58.15
C ILE A 388 42.72 -8.29 58.09
N ASP A 389 43.87 -8.66 57.54
CA ASP A 389 45.04 -7.79 57.45
C ASP A 389 45.35 -7.49 55.99
N PHE A 390 45.32 -6.20 55.64
CA PHE A 390 45.76 -5.70 54.33
C PHE A 390 47.17 -5.12 54.49
N SER A 391 48.16 -5.69 53.80
CA SER A 391 49.56 -5.28 53.90
C SER A 391 50.22 -5.17 52.53
N ILE A 392 51.14 -4.23 52.36
CA ILE A 392 51.92 -4.12 51.12
C ILE A 392 53.02 -5.19 51.14
N GLU A 393 53.13 -5.95 50.05
CA GLU A 393 54.20 -6.94 49.90
C GLU A 393 55.40 -6.33 49.15
N ASN A 394 55.13 -5.60 48.07
CA ASN A 394 56.11 -4.90 47.26
C ASN A 394 55.42 -3.83 46.39
N ALA A 395 56.17 -3.14 45.53
CA ALA A 395 55.64 -2.07 44.68
C ALA A 395 54.54 -2.51 43.70
N HIS A 396 54.39 -3.81 43.44
CA HIS A 396 53.43 -4.36 42.49
C HIS A 396 52.26 -5.09 43.16
N TYR A 397 52.43 -5.51 44.42
CA TYR A 397 51.49 -6.39 45.11
C TYR A 397 51.19 -5.95 46.53
N PHE A 398 49.92 -6.10 46.91
CA PHE A 398 49.48 -6.13 48.29
C PHE A 398 48.80 -7.46 48.60
N THR A 399 48.74 -7.80 49.88
CA THR A 399 48.16 -9.04 50.37
C THR A 399 47.02 -8.75 51.32
N CYS A 400 45.92 -9.48 51.17
CA CYS A 400 44.84 -9.56 52.14
C CYS A 400 44.91 -10.94 52.81
N THR A 401 45.14 -10.96 54.11
CA THR A 401 45.17 -12.19 54.92
C THR A 401 43.90 -12.26 55.76
N ILE A 402 43.12 -13.32 55.58
CA ILE A 402 41.89 -13.58 56.34
C ILE A 402 42.14 -14.80 57.22
N ALA A 403 42.32 -14.59 58.52
CA ALA A 403 42.64 -15.64 59.48
C ALA A 403 41.51 -15.82 60.51
N ASP A 404 41.01 -17.05 60.65
CA ASP A 404 40.06 -17.44 61.69
C ASP A 404 40.72 -18.33 62.75
N ASN A 405 40.22 -18.28 63.98
CA ASN A 405 40.63 -19.17 65.07
C ASN A 405 39.65 -20.34 65.29
N GLY A 406 38.95 -20.76 64.23
CA GLY A 406 37.92 -21.80 64.24
C GLY A 406 38.47 -23.22 64.43
N VAL A 407 37.62 -24.22 64.19
CA VAL A 407 37.94 -25.64 64.43
C VAL A 407 38.91 -26.26 63.40
N GLY A 408 39.26 -25.52 62.35
CA GLY A 408 40.07 -26.00 61.22
C GLY A 408 39.30 -26.90 60.24
N ARG A 409 39.81 -27.03 59.01
CA ARG A 409 39.09 -27.66 57.88
C ARG A 409 38.73 -29.14 58.10
N LYS A 410 39.66 -29.95 58.65
CA LYS A 410 39.44 -31.39 58.88
C LYS A 410 38.29 -31.65 59.86
N ARG A 411 38.30 -30.95 60.99
CA ARG A 411 37.28 -31.07 62.04
C ARG A 411 35.92 -30.53 61.59
N SER A 412 35.91 -29.45 60.80
CA SER A 412 34.69 -28.92 60.18
C SER A 412 34.05 -29.94 59.20
N ALA A 413 34.86 -30.62 58.40
CA ALA A 413 34.38 -31.67 57.49
C ALA A 413 33.82 -32.90 58.23
N GLU A 414 34.45 -33.31 59.34
CA GLU A 414 33.97 -34.40 60.20
C GLU A 414 32.61 -34.07 60.85
N ILE A 415 32.46 -32.87 61.43
CA ILE A 415 31.20 -32.41 62.06
C ILE A 415 30.04 -32.35 61.05
N ASN A 416 30.31 -31.89 59.83
CA ASN A 416 29.29 -31.81 58.77
C ASN A 416 28.89 -33.20 58.24
N ALA A 417 29.83 -34.15 58.18
CA ALA A 417 29.54 -35.54 57.84
C ALA A 417 28.67 -36.23 58.91
N GLU A 418 28.92 -35.95 60.20
CA GLU A 418 28.12 -36.48 61.31
C GLU A 418 26.69 -35.94 61.35
N ARG A 419 26.48 -34.66 60.99
CA ARG A 419 25.16 -34.00 61.02
C ARG A 419 24.24 -34.34 59.86
N ARG A 420 24.69 -35.10 58.85
CA ARG A 420 23.96 -35.38 57.59
C ARG A 420 23.40 -34.12 56.92
N GLU A 421 23.98 -32.96 57.17
CA GLU A 421 23.70 -31.78 56.37
C GLU A 421 24.32 -32.04 54.99
N LYS A 422 23.52 -31.87 53.93
CA LYS A 422 24.06 -31.92 52.57
C LYS A 422 25.24 -30.95 52.55
N SER A 423 26.43 -31.46 52.23
CA SER A 423 27.57 -30.64 51.86
C SER A 423 27.05 -29.65 50.82
N HIS A 424 26.81 -28.41 51.25
CA HIS A 424 26.51 -27.35 50.32
C HIS A 424 27.79 -27.19 49.52
N ASP A 425 27.82 -27.82 48.35
CA ASP A 425 28.90 -27.67 47.37
C ASP A 425 29.27 -26.19 47.34
N SER A 426 30.57 -25.93 47.41
CA SER A 426 31.24 -24.64 47.53
C SER A 426 31.02 -23.73 46.31
N LYS A 427 29.76 -23.56 45.88
CA LYS A 427 29.34 -22.76 44.73
C LYS A 427 29.90 -21.35 44.82
N GLY A 428 29.94 -20.77 46.02
CA GLY A 428 30.57 -19.46 46.26
C GLY A 428 32.07 -19.45 45.92
N MET A 429 32.83 -20.44 46.38
CA MET A 429 34.27 -20.54 46.10
C MET A 429 34.57 -20.88 44.63
N ASN A 430 33.75 -21.72 44.00
CA ASN A 430 33.88 -22.03 42.57
C ASN A 430 33.62 -20.79 41.69
N ILE A 431 32.64 -19.95 42.05
CA ILE A 431 32.38 -18.68 41.36
C ILE A 431 33.58 -17.74 41.53
N THR A 432 34.13 -17.60 42.74
CA THR A 432 35.28 -16.73 42.98
C THR A 432 36.54 -17.22 42.26
N ASN A 433 36.81 -18.54 42.26
CA ASN A 433 37.94 -19.12 41.53
C ASN A 433 37.81 -18.92 40.01
N ASN A 434 36.63 -19.15 39.44
CA ASN A 434 36.37 -18.86 38.02
C ASN A 434 36.56 -17.35 37.71
N ARG A 435 36.16 -16.47 38.63
CA ARG A 435 36.39 -15.02 38.48
C ARG A 435 37.87 -14.68 38.50
N VAL A 436 38.67 -15.32 39.36
CA VAL A 436 40.14 -15.16 39.40
C VAL A 436 40.77 -15.66 38.10
N GLU A 437 40.32 -16.79 37.55
CA GLU A 437 40.79 -17.29 36.26
C GLU A 437 40.54 -16.28 35.12
N ILE A 438 39.34 -15.69 35.07
CA ILE A 438 38.98 -14.67 34.07
C ILE A 438 39.85 -13.42 34.24
N LEU A 439 40.02 -12.92 35.46
CA LEU A 439 40.85 -11.74 35.75
C LEU A 439 42.34 -11.98 35.43
N ASN A 440 42.81 -13.20 35.59
CA ASN A 440 44.19 -13.60 35.30
C ASN A 440 44.46 -13.91 33.82
N ALA A 441 43.43 -14.12 32.98
CA ALA A 441 43.58 -14.66 31.62
C ALA A 441 44.45 -13.79 30.71
N ASN A 442 44.43 -12.46 30.90
CA ASN A 442 45.16 -11.50 30.05
C ASN A 442 46.14 -10.62 30.83
N ARG A 443 46.55 -11.02 32.05
CA ARG A 443 47.44 -10.22 32.91
C ARG A 443 48.78 -10.89 33.14
N VAL A 444 49.85 -10.08 33.13
CA VAL A 444 51.20 -10.49 33.52
C VAL A 444 51.25 -10.69 35.04
N GLU A 445 50.70 -9.74 35.79
CA GLU A 445 50.57 -9.81 37.24
C GLU A 445 49.27 -10.50 37.64
N LYS A 446 49.39 -11.69 38.23
CA LYS A 446 48.25 -12.56 38.56
C LYS A 446 47.83 -12.46 40.01
N ILE A 447 46.52 -12.54 40.24
CA ILE A 447 45.92 -12.76 41.56
C ILE A 447 46.21 -14.21 41.96
N ASN A 448 46.75 -14.41 43.16
CA ASN A 448 47.00 -15.74 43.72
C ASN A 448 46.29 -15.89 45.07
N ILE A 449 45.66 -17.03 45.29
CA ILE A 449 44.99 -17.37 46.54
C ILE A 449 45.67 -18.61 47.13
N ALA A 450 46.17 -18.49 48.36
CA ALA A 450 46.72 -19.59 49.13
C ALA A 450 45.88 -19.82 50.37
N VAL A 451 45.55 -21.07 50.67
CA VAL A 451 44.85 -21.44 51.91
C VAL A 451 45.82 -22.24 52.78
N VAL A 452 46.02 -21.78 54.01
CA VAL A 452 46.96 -22.32 55.00
C VAL A 452 46.17 -22.78 56.23
N ASP A 453 46.31 -24.04 56.61
CA ASP A 453 45.73 -24.55 57.86
C ASP A 453 46.62 -24.16 59.05
N LEU A 454 46.04 -23.46 60.04
CA LEU A 454 46.75 -23.13 61.28
C LEU A 454 46.70 -24.33 62.22
N LYS A 455 47.85 -24.80 62.71
CA LYS A 455 47.97 -25.95 63.62
C LYS A 455 48.66 -25.56 64.92
N ASN A 456 48.24 -26.15 66.03
CA ASN A 456 48.96 -26.06 67.30
C ASN A 456 50.24 -26.92 67.27
N THR A 457 51.03 -26.85 68.36
CA THR A 457 52.26 -27.63 68.57
C THR A 457 52.03 -29.16 68.56
N GLU A 458 50.78 -29.62 68.66
CA GLU A 458 50.38 -31.03 68.64
C GLU A 458 49.79 -31.47 67.27
N GLY A 459 49.79 -30.58 66.27
CA GLY A 459 49.29 -30.86 64.92
C GLY A 459 47.76 -30.78 64.76
N VAL A 460 47.03 -30.37 65.80
CA VAL A 460 45.57 -30.13 65.76
C VAL A 460 45.28 -28.79 65.10
N GLY A 461 44.29 -28.76 64.20
CA GLY A 461 43.86 -27.53 63.53
C GLY A 461 43.23 -26.55 64.52
N ILE A 462 43.75 -25.33 64.58
CA ILE A 462 43.29 -24.22 65.42
C ILE A 462 42.71 -23.04 64.63
N GLY A 463 42.53 -23.23 63.31
CA GLY A 463 42.02 -22.20 62.43
C GLY A 463 42.41 -22.40 60.98
N THR A 464 41.97 -21.48 60.12
CA THR A 464 42.36 -21.41 58.71
C THR A 464 42.82 -19.98 58.41
N SER A 465 43.84 -19.84 57.57
CA SER A 465 44.27 -18.56 57.03
C SER A 465 44.22 -18.59 55.51
N VAL A 466 43.52 -17.63 54.91
CA VAL A 466 43.48 -17.44 53.46
C VAL A 466 44.31 -16.20 53.13
N VAL A 467 45.38 -16.39 52.37
CA VAL A 467 46.26 -15.31 51.90
C VAL A 467 45.95 -15.05 50.43
N ILE A 468 45.48 -13.85 50.14
CA ILE A 468 45.09 -13.40 48.82
C ILE A 468 46.08 -12.33 48.38
N ARG A 469 46.86 -12.62 47.35
CA ARG A 469 47.84 -11.72 46.76
C ARG A 469 47.23 -11.05 45.54
N LEU A 470 47.07 -9.72 45.58
CA LEU A 470 46.49 -8.93 44.49
C LEU A 470 47.52 -7.94 43.93
N PRO A 471 47.58 -7.75 42.62
CA PRO A 471 48.36 -6.66 42.04
C PRO A 471 47.69 -5.30 42.30
N PHE A 472 48.46 -4.23 42.22
CA PHE A 472 47.88 -2.89 42.08
C PHE A 472 47.27 -2.74 40.67
N PHE A 473 46.04 -2.22 40.59
CA PHE A 473 45.21 -2.22 39.39
C PHE A 473 45.27 -0.91 38.60
#